data_AF-A0A543JGQ2-F1
#
_entry.id   AF-A0A543JGQ2-F1
#
_cell.length_a   1.000
_cell.length_b   1.000
_cell.length_c   1.000
_cell.angle_alpha   90.00
_cell.angle_beta   90.00
_cell.angle_gamma   90.00
#
_symmetry.space_group_name_H-M   'P 1'
#
loop_
_entity.id
_entity.type
_entity.pdbx_description
1 polymer ?
#
loop_
_entity_poly.entity_id
_entity_poly.type
_entity_poly.pdbx_seq_one_letter_code
_entity_poly.pdbx_strand_id
1 'polypeptide(L)'
;MTDDMSTAGIVAAALDRWDEVREAAPRAGDERFRTWFFEEVPVLAGLGDDTDTHAFLSFEVATELFDRGRAGDAFLVLRWLGRHFTGAGVRADTRVRAIMALTDTCVGRAVDQEAEVAAIGVLREVVDAARAPEDVRVERAVCRALSSVAHLTGGGVTFDRAKTRELAALWRELAERCRGSADPELRDWRAHAVGNEALLWLQADREDHARRLFAVITAEFGADRPGVSPDVDVWVVRARLAPTVLDRFSVGEAELKLDYLERQRHWDRRRRFTGLGFARWLLGGAPRNHLRELVRRARDRHRKSAGQVRAWLCAGEPFVLLLRNFDLTERSGIARDGWWQDPEDPADHVQVINLSRGGRVLGELAAAVPLVVVASTTAGELELGPDFGQFTAPVRLYLPDETWFDTVSTLIAVADQVIVWAAELSPGLARELDALTAEGRTDDTLVVLDASLSDPVPGAVLPRTGGEPLTREHPALAAFPHVVAADELDVPGSPPLARVLDGLDAARRVPVEQRLARLTAR
;
A
#
# COMPACT_ATOMS: atom_id res chain seq x y z
N MET A 1 -31.48 -1.29 -52.78
CA MET A 1 -31.33 -0.03 -52.04
C MET A 1 -30.89 -0.40 -50.64
N THR A 2 -29.58 -0.56 -50.46
CA THR A 2 -28.95 -0.69 -49.14
C THR A 2 -28.81 0.73 -48.61
N ASP A 3 -29.63 1.07 -47.62
CA ASP A 3 -29.45 2.31 -46.86
C ASP A 3 -28.09 2.20 -46.17
N ASP A 4 -27.22 3.16 -46.41
CA ASP A 4 -25.88 3.20 -45.84
C ASP A 4 -26.05 3.49 -44.34
N MET A 5 -26.08 2.44 -43.51
CA MET A 5 -26.31 2.59 -42.07
C MET A 5 -25.12 3.35 -41.47
N SER A 6 -25.39 4.53 -40.92
CA SER A 6 -24.38 5.27 -40.17
C SER A 6 -23.90 4.46 -38.96
N THR A 7 -22.67 4.71 -38.50
CA THR A 7 -22.11 4.12 -37.27
C THR A 7 -23.08 4.23 -36.10
N ALA A 8 -23.69 5.40 -35.90
CA ALA A 8 -24.67 5.63 -34.85
C ALA A 8 -25.93 4.76 -35.01
N GLY A 9 -26.38 4.54 -36.24
CA GLY A 9 -27.51 3.65 -36.54
C GLY A 9 -27.21 2.19 -36.20
N ILE A 10 -25.99 1.72 -36.49
CA ILE A 10 -25.55 0.36 -36.17
C ILE A 10 -25.45 0.16 -34.65
N VAL A 11 -24.86 1.13 -33.94
CA VAL A 11 -24.74 1.08 -32.48
C VAL A 11 -26.12 1.07 -31.81
N ALA A 12 -27.03 1.94 -32.25
CA ALA A 12 -28.41 1.96 -31.75
C ALA A 12 -29.13 0.62 -31.98
N ALA A 13 -29.06 0.08 -33.21
CA ALA A 13 -29.65 -1.21 -33.54
C ALA A 13 -29.06 -2.37 -32.72
N ALA A 14 -27.74 -2.33 -32.43
CA ALA A 14 -27.09 -3.32 -31.58
C ALA A 14 -27.60 -3.24 -30.13
N LEU A 15 -27.84 -2.04 -29.60
CA LEU A 15 -28.36 -1.88 -28.24
C LEU A 15 -29.81 -2.32 -28.12
N ASP A 16 -30.64 -1.98 -29.11
CA ASP A 16 -32.04 -2.45 -29.16
C ASP A 16 -32.08 -3.99 -29.23
N ARG A 17 -31.21 -4.59 -30.05
CA ARG A 17 -31.10 -6.05 -30.18
C ARG A 17 -30.59 -6.70 -28.90
N TRP A 18 -29.64 -6.07 -28.21
CA TRP A 18 -29.11 -6.52 -26.93
C TRP A 18 -30.21 -6.62 -25.88
N ASP A 19 -31.08 -5.62 -25.81
CA ASP A 19 -32.20 -5.59 -24.87
C ASP A 19 -33.26 -6.64 -25.23
N GLU A 20 -33.65 -6.74 -26.49
CA GLU A 20 -34.62 -7.74 -26.98
C GLU A 20 -34.20 -9.18 -26.61
N VAL A 21 -32.95 -9.56 -26.90
CA VAL A 21 -32.50 -10.94 -26.71
C VAL A 21 -32.28 -11.31 -25.24
N ARG A 22 -31.92 -10.34 -24.39
CA ARG A 22 -31.71 -10.58 -22.95
C ARG A 22 -32.99 -10.53 -22.15
N GLU A 23 -33.99 -9.75 -22.56
CA GLU A 23 -35.35 -9.82 -22.00
C GLU A 23 -35.97 -11.22 -22.21
N ALA A 24 -35.74 -11.82 -23.39
CA ALA A 24 -36.28 -13.13 -23.72
C ALA A 24 -35.61 -14.28 -22.94
N ALA A 25 -34.28 -14.25 -22.78
CA ALA A 25 -33.52 -15.23 -21.99
C ALA A 25 -32.10 -14.72 -21.70
N PRO A 26 -31.67 -14.49 -20.44
CA PRO A 26 -30.39 -13.83 -20.18
C PRO A 26 -29.15 -14.53 -20.78
N ARG A 27 -28.89 -15.80 -20.43
CA ARG A 27 -27.68 -16.52 -20.91
C ARG A 27 -27.75 -16.93 -22.38
N ALA A 28 -28.91 -17.40 -22.84
CA ALA A 28 -29.09 -17.74 -24.25
C ALA A 28 -29.12 -16.49 -25.14
N GLY A 29 -29.56 -15.35 -24.58
CA GLY A 29 -29.54 -14.04 -25.21
C GLY A 29 -28.13 -13.53 -25.45
N ASP A 30 -27.22 -13.69 -24.47
CA ASP A 30 -25.80 -13.35 -24.63
C ASP A 30 -25.15 -14.08 -25.81
N GLU A 31 -25.34 -15.40 -25.92
CA GLU A 31 -24.78 -16.19 -27.03
C GLU A 31 -25.39 -15.80 -28.38
N ARG A 32 -26.72 -15.62 -28.44
CA ARG A 32 -27.42 -15.19 -29.65
C ARG A 32 -26.97 -13.81 -30.11
N PHE A 33 -26.84 -12.87 -29.16
CA PHE A 33 -26.33 -11.55 -29.46
C PHE A 33 -24.91 -11.61 -29.99
N ARG A 34 -24.02 -12.34 -29.31
CA ARG A 34 -22.62 -12.46 -29.72
C ARG A 34 -22.50 -13.02 -31.14
N THR A 35 -23.22 -14.10 -31.45
CA THR A 35 -23.22 -14.68 -32.80
C THR A 35 -23.75 -13.69 -33.83
N TRP A 36 -24.91 -13.06 -33.57
CA TRP A 36 -25.44 -12.05 -34.48
C TRP A 36 -24.48 -10.88 -34.69
N PHE A 37 -23.94 -10.31 -33.61
CA PHE A 37 -23.11 -9.11 -33.66
C PHE A 37 -21.75 -9.38 -34.31
N PHE A 38 -21.08 -10.48 -33.98
CA PHE A 38 -19.73 -10.74 -34.51
C PHE A 38 -19.71 -11.53 -35.83
N GLU A 39 -20.79 -12.22 -36.20
CA GLU A 39 -20.85 -13.05 -37.42
C GLU A 39 -21.78 -12.47 -38.49
N GLU A 40 -22.92 -11.88 -38.11
CA GLU A 40 -23.92 -11.39 -39.07
C GLU A 40 -23.80 -9.89 -39.39
N VAL A 41 -23.55 -9.04 -38.39
CA VAL A 41 -23.43 -7.58 -38.60
C VAL A 41 -22.38 -7.19 -39.63
N PRO A 42 -21.17 -7.81 -39.69
CA PRO A 42 -20.20 -7.48 -40.72
C PRO A 42 -20.71 -7.68 -42.15
N VAL A 43 -21.57 -8.69 -42.35
CA VAL A 43 -22.20 -8.97 -43.64
C VAL A 43 -23.33 -7.98 -43.92
N LEU A 44 -24.20 -7.73 -42.92
CA LEU A 44 -25.36 -6.84 -43.04
C LEU A 44 -24.98 -5.38 -43.26
N ALA A 45 -23.93 -4.92 -42.57
CA ALA A 45 -23.41 -3.56 -42.68
C ALA A 45 -22.41 -3.39 -43.84
N GLY A 46 -22.19 -4.42 -44.65
CA GLY A 46 -21.26 -4.35 -45.79
C GLY A 46 -19.80 -4.11 -45.40
N LEU A 47 -19.42 -4.44 -44.16
CA LEU A 47 -18.06 -4.26 -43.65
C LEU A 47 -17.08 -5.23 -44.32
N GLY A 48 -17.54 -6.39 -44.79
CA GLY A 48 -16.68 -7.39 -45.42
C GLY A 48 -15.52 -7.79 -44.50
N ASP A 49 -14.28 -7.64 -44.99
CA ASP A 49 -13.06 -7.89 -44.21
C ASP A 49 -12.55 -6.65 -43.43
N ASP A 50 -13.33 -5.58 -43.33
CA ASP A 50 -13.00 -4.36 -42.58
C ASP A 50 -13.12 -4.58 -41.06
N THR A 51 -12.15 -5.33 -40.55
CA THR A 51 -11.98 -5.65 -39.13
C THR A 51 -11.76 -4.42 -38.26
N ASP A 52 -11.25 -3.32 -38.80
CA ASP A 52 -10.99 -2.10 -38.04
C ASP A 52 -12.29 -1.36 -37.72
N THR A 53 -13.16 -1.20 -38.72
CA THR A 53 -14.49 -0.59 -38.52
C THR A 53 -15.34 -1.44 -37.59
N HIS A 54 -15.28 -2.77 -37.70
CA HIS A 54 -16.01 -3.66 -36.80
C HIS A 54 -15.49 -3.60 -35.35
N ALA A 55 -14.17 -3.54 -35.16
CA ALA A 55 -13.59 -3.35 -33.83
C ALA A 55 -14.03 -2.01 -33.22
N PHE A 56 -14.02 -0.93 -34.01
CA PHE A 56 -14.51 0.38 -33.58
C PHE A 56 -15.98 0.35 -33.16
N LEU A 57 -16.87 -0.24 -33.98
CA LEU A 57 -18.29 -0.39 -33.64
C LEU A 57 -18.50 -1.16 -32.33
N SER A 58 -17.68 -2.18 -32.08
CA SER A 58 -17.73 -2.98 -30.86
C SER A 58 -17.35 -2.16 -29.61
N PHE A 59 -16.38 -1.25 -29.74
CA PHE A 59 -16.03 -0.30 -28.68
C PHE A 59 -17.11 0.74 -28.43
N GLU A 60 -17.73 1.27 -29.49
CA GLU A 60 -18.83 2.23 -29.36
C GLU A 60 -20.02 1.60 -28.63
N VAL A 61 -20.40 0.36 -28.95
CA VAL A 61 -21.45 -0.37 -28.21
C VAL A 61 -21.09 -0.52 -26.73
N ALA A 62 -19.85 -0.89 -26.41
CA ALA A 62 -19.42 -1.01 -25.01
C ALA A 62 -19.42 0.35 -24.28
N THR A 63 -18.98 1.42 -24.94
CA THR A 63 -18.97 2.78 -24.38
C THR A 63 -20.38 3.25 -24.06
N GLU A 64 -21.30 3.04 -24.99
CA GLU A 64 -22.69 3.45 -24.88
C GLU A 64 -23.45 2.59 -23.82
N LEU A 65 -23.00 1.35 -23.57
CA LEU A 65 -23.43 0.54 -22.41
C LEU A 65 -22.90 1.09 -21.09
N PHE A 66 -21.64 1.53 -21.01
CA PHE A 66 -21.11 2.19 -19.82
C PHE A 66 -21.88 3.47 -19.49
N ASP A 67 -22.20 4.27 -20.50
CA ASP A 67 -22.87 5.56 -20.33
C ASP A 67 -24.33 5.40 -19.89
N ARG A 68 -24.95 4.23 -20.18
CA ARG A 68 -26.24 3.80 -19.60
C ARG A 68 -26.14 3.20 -18.20
N GLY A 69 -24.96 3.17 -17.58
CA GLY A 69 -24.74 2.57 -16.26
C GLY A 69 -24.74 1.04 -16.25
N ARG A 70 -24.51 0.39 -17.41
CA ARG A 70 -24.53 -1.08 -17.56
C ARG A 70 -23.11 -1.65 -17.67
N ALA A 71 -22.28 -1.36 -16.66
CA ALA A 71 -20.86 -1.70 -16.67
C ALA A 71 -20.59 -3.21 -16.89
N GLY A 72 -21.35 -4.09 -16.23
CA GLY A 72 -21.19 -5.55 -16.41
C GLY A 72 -21.42 -6.01 -17.84
N ASP A 73 -22.42 -5.44 -18.52
CA ASP A 73 -22.73 -5.74 -19.93
C ASP A 73 -21.64 -5.17 -20.86
N ALA A 74 -21.17 -3.95 -20.58
CA ALA A 74 -20.07 -3.35 -21.33
C ALA A 74 -18.79 -4.20 -21.26
N PHE A 75 -18.40 -4.65 -20.06
CA PHE A 75 -17.24 -5.55 -19.91
C PHE A 75 -17.42 -6.90 -20.60
N LEU A 76 -18.65 -7.42 -20.69
CA LEU A 76 -18.94 -8.64 -21.45
C LEU A 76 -18.73 -8.44 -22.96
N VAL A 77 -19.17 -7.30 -23.52
CA VAL A 77 -18.90 -6.94 -24.93
C VAL A 77 -17.40 -6.75 -25.18
N LEU A 78 -16.69 -6.05 -24.30
CA LEU A 78 -15.23 -5.88 -24.38
C LEU A 78 -14.50 -7.24 -24.34
N ARG A 79 -14.98 -8.18 -23.54
CA ARG A 79 -14.44 -9.55 -23.49
C ARG A 79 -14.58 -10.26 -24.82
N TRP A 80 -15.73 -10.17 -25.48
CA TRP A 80 -15.93 -10.77 -26.80
C TRP A 80 -15.08 -10.10 -27.87
N LEU A 81 -14.98 -8.76 -27.84
CA LEU A 81 -14.08 -8.00 -28.69
C LEU A 81 -12.65 -8.50 -28.56
N GLY A 82 -12.17 -8.65 -27.32
CA GLY A 82 -10.83 -9.19 -27.04
C GLY A 82 -10.60 -10.56 -27.68
N ARG A 83 -11.51 -11.52 -27.47
CA ARG A 83 -11.38 -12.86 -28.07
C ARG A 83 -11.39 -12.83 -29.59
N HIS A 84 -12.18 -11.94 -30.20
CA HIS A 84 -12.36 -11.87 -31.64
C HIS A 84 -11.16 -11.19 -32.34
N PHE A 85 -10.64 -10.09 -31.78
CA PHE A 85 -9.67 -9.23 -32.47
C PHE A 85 -8.21 -9.39 -32.01
N THR A 86 -7.90 -10.22 -31.01
CA THR A 86 -6.50 -10.38 -30.52
C THR A 86 -5.88 -11.74 -30.83
N GLY A 87 -6.65 -12.66 -31.40
CA GLY A 87 -6.20 -14.01 -31.77
C GLY A 87 -5.20 -14.06 -32.92
N ALA A 88 -4.54 -15.22 -33.08
CA ALA A 88 -3.44 -15.43 -34.02
C ALA A 88 -3.78 -15.22 -35.51
N GLY A 89 -5.06 -15.32 -35.90
CA GLY A 89 -5.51 -15.12 -37.28
C GLY A 89 -5.76 -13.66 -37.68
N VAL A 90 -5.68 -12.72 -36.74
CA VAL A 90 -5.97 -11.30 -36.98
C VAL A 90 -4.71 -10.54 -37.36
N ARG A 91 -4.82 -9.55 -38.26
CA ARG A 91 -3.70 -8.71 -38.67
C ARG A 91 -3.06 -8.01 -37.47
N ALA A 92 -1.74 -7.95 -37.43
CA ALA A 92 -1.00 -7.37 -36.31
C ALA A 92 -1.44 -5.93 -35.97
N ASP A 93 -1.68 -5.07 -36.96
CA ASP A 93 -2.10 -3.68 -36.73
C ASP A 93 -3.47 -3.57 -36.03
N THR A 94 -4.40 -4.45 -36.37
CA THR A 94 -5.73 -4.52 -35.74
C THR A 94 -5.61 -5.09 -34.33
N ARG A 95 -4.77 -6.13 -34.14
CA ARG A 95 -4.47 -6.69 -32.80
C ARG A 95 -3.90 -5.64 -31.87
N VAL A 96 -2.88 -4.89 -32.31
CA VAL A 96 -2.26 -3.82 -31.51
C VAL A 96 -3.31 -2.80 -31.09
N ARG A 97 -4.10 -2.26 -32.04
CA ARG A 97 -5.14 -1.26 -31.73
C ARG A 97 -6.20 -1.80 -30.78
N ALA A 98 -6.67 -3.03 -31.00
CA ALA A 98 -7.65 -3.67 -30.13
C ALA A 98 -7.11 -3.85 -28.70
N ILE A 99 -5.88 -4.36 -28.54
CA ILE A 99 -5.26 -4.55 -27.22
C ILE A 99 -5.08 -3.20 -26.51
N MET A 100 -4.58 -2.19 -27.20
CA MET A 100 -4.37 -0.85 -26.62
C MET A 100 -5.69 -0.22 -26.18
N ALA A 101 -6.70 -0.22 -27.04
CA ALA A 101 -8.02 0.34 -26.72
C ALA A 101 -8.73 -0.43 -25.61
N LEU A 102 -8.62 -1.77 -25.56
CA LEU A 102 -9.12 -2.58 -24.45
C LEU A 102 -8.40 -2.23 -23.15
N THR A 103 -7.08 -2.06 -23.20
CA THR A 103 -6.25 -1.70 -22.05
C THR A 103 -6.68 -0.34 -21.48
N ASP A 104 -6.72 0.69 -22.32
CA ASP A 104 -7.06 2.05 -21.88
C ASP A 104 -8.52 2.12 -21.38
N THR A 105 -9.46 1.43 -22.05
CA THR A 105 -10.87 1.39 -21.62
C THR A 105 -11.03 0.67 -20.28
N CYS A 106 -10.40 -0.50 -20.12
CA CYS A 106 -10.48 -1.27 -18.88
C CYS A 106 -9.89 -0.51 -17.70
N VAL A 107 -8.73 0.14 -17.89
CA VAL A 107 -8.11 0.97 -16.84
C VAL A 107 -8.97 2.19 -16.52
N GLY A 108 -9.49 2.89 -17.53
CA GLY A 108 -10.31 4.09 -17.32
C GLY A 108 -11.69 3.82 -16.69
N ARG A 109 -12.22 2.60 -16.84
CA ARG A 109 -13.54 2.21 -16.31
C ARG A 109 -13.46 1.36 -15.03
N ALA A 110 -12.26 1.00 -14.55
CA ALA A 110 -12.05 0.31 -13.26
C ALA A 110 -12.15 1.27 -12.08
N VAL A 111 -13.36 1.83 -11.86
CA VAL A 111 -13.62 2.88 -10.84
C VAL A 111 -13.98 2.33 -9.46
N ASP A 112 -14.35 1.06 -9.39
CA ASP A 112 -14.70 0.34 -8.16
C ASP A 112 -14.18 -1.10 -8.22
N GLN A 113 -14.30 -1.83 -7.11
CA GLN A 113 -13.78 -3.20 -6.99
C GLN A 113 -14.42 -4.19 -7.98
N GLU A 114 -15.71 -4.06 -8.28
CA GLU A 114 -16.40 -4.97 -9.20
C GLU A 114 -15.92 -4.72 -10.64
N ALA A 115 -15.84 -3.45 -11.03
CA ALA A 115 -15.31 -3.03 -12.32
C ALA A 115 -13.83 -3.41 -12.47
N GLU A 116 -13.02 -3.30 -11.41
CA GLU A 116 -11.62 -3.71 -11.39
C GLU A 116 -11.47 -5.21 -11.67
N VAL A 117 -12.26 -6.06 -10.99
CA VAL A 117 -12.25 -7.52 -11.22
C VAL A 117 -12.67 -7.84 -12.66
N ALA A 118 -13.70 -7.17 -13.18
CA ALA A 118 -14.14 -7.35 -14.56
C ALA A 118 -13.06 -6.95 -15.58
N ALA A 119 -12.45 -5.78 -15.39
CA ALA A 119 -11.35 -5.25 -16.19
C ALA A 119 -10.14 -6.19 -16.20
N ILE A 120 -9.71 -6.67 -15.03
CA ILE A 120 -8.63 -7.67 -14.89
C ILE A 120 -8.97 -8.92 -15.71
N GLY A 121 -10.20 -9.41 -15.62
CA GLY A 121 -10.66 -10.57 -16.38
C GLY A 121 -10.58 -10.36 -17.89
N VAL A 122 -11.03 -9.21 -18.41
CA VAL A 122 -10.95 -8.87 -19.84
C VAL A 122 -9.50 -8.84 -20.32
N LEU A 123 -8.63 -8.12 -19.61
CA LEU A 123 -7.22 -7.97 -19.99
C LEU A 123 -6.45 -9.29 -19.90
N ARG A 124 -6.76 -10.16 -18.92
CA ARG A 124 -6.18 -11.50 -18.83
C ARG A 124 -6.52 -12.36 -20.04
N GLU A 125 -7.79 -12.37 -20.45
CA GLU A 125 -8.21 -13.10 -21.64
C GLU A 125 -7.54 -12.57 -22.90
N VAL A 126 -7.32 -11.25 -23.01
CA VAL A 126 -6.56 -10.64 -24.11
C VAL A 126 -5.10 -11.09 -24.13
N VAL A 127 -4.42 -11.05 -22.99
CA VAL A 127 -3.02 -11.52 -22.85
C VAL A 127 -2.89 -13.00 -23.22
N ASP A 128 -3.87 -13.82 -22.81
CA ASP A 128 -3.93 -15.25 -23.11
C ASP A 128 -4.23 -15.56 -24.58
N ALA A 129 -5.10 -14.77 -25.23
CA ALA A 129 -5.41 -14.92 -26.64
C ALA A 129 -4.22 -14.53 -27.54
N ALA A 130 -3.38 -13.60 -27.08
CA ALA A 130 -2.17 -13.15 -27.78
C ALA A 130 -0.90 -13.88 -27.32
N ARG A 131 -0.97 -15.18 -27.00
CA ARG A 131 0.22 -15.98 -26.64
C ARG A 131 1.20 -16.09 -27.82
N ALA A 132 2.48 -15.79 -27.56
CA ALA A 132 3.60 -15.87 -28.51
C ALA A 132 3.35 -15.11 -29.83
N PRO A 133 3.15 -13.78 -29.79
CA PRO A 133 3.02 -12.98 -30.99
C PRO A 133 4.34 -12.96 -31.77
N GLU A 134 4.22 -13.11 -33.09
CA GLU A 134 5.37 -13.02 -34.01
C GLU A 134 5.79 -11.56 -34.26
N ASP A 135 4.90 -10.60 -34.00
CA ASP A 135 5.14 -9.16 -34.19
C ASP A 135 5.45 -8.47 -32.86
N VAL A 136 6.60 -7.79 -32.79
CA VAL A 136 7.07 -7.05 -31.61
C VAL A 136 6.09 -5.97 -31.14
N ARG A 137 5.33 -5.37 -32.06
CA ARG A 137 4.31 -4.34 -31.72
C ARG A 137 3.16 -4.94 -30.95
N VAL A 138 2.77 -6.17 -31.29
CA VAL A 138 1.76 -6.92 -30.53
C VAL A 138 2.32 -7.28 -29.16
N GLU A 139 3.57 -7.76 -29.06
CA GLU A 139 4.18 -8.06 -27.75
C GLU A 139 4.24 -6.83 -26.84
N ARG A 140 4.60 -5.65 -27.37
CA ARG A 140 4.57 -4.39 -26.61
C ARG A 140 3.17 -4.08 -26.07
N ALA A 141 2.14 -4.20 -26.90
CA ALA A 141 0.76 -3.99 -26.49
C ALA A 141 0.33 -5.01 -25.41
N VAL A 142 0.73 -6.28 -25.54
CA VAL A 142 0.46 -7.31 -24.53
C VAL A 142 1.21 -7.04 -23.22
N CYS A 143 2.46 -6.60 -23.28
CA CYS A 143 3.26 -6.22 -22.11
C CYS A 143 2.64 -5.04 -21.36
N ARG A 144 2.12 -4.04 -22.09
CA ARG A 144 1.33 -2.94 -21.50
C ARG A 144 0.07 -3.48 -20.81
N ALA A 145 -0.72 -4.32 -21.49
CA ALA A 145 -1.92 -4.91 -20.90
C ALA A 145 -1.61 -5.71 -19.62
N LEU A 146 -0.55 -6.53 -19.65
CA LEU A 146 -0.11 -7.32 -18.51
C LEU A 146 0.38 -6.45 -17.34
N SER A 147 1.10 -5.37 -17.64
CA SER A 147 1.47 -4.34 -16.66
C SER A 147 0.22 -3.69 -16.04
N SER A 148 -0.77 -3.31 -16.85
CA SER A 148 -2.05 -2.78 -16.35
C SER A 148 -2.79 -3.77 -15.47
N VAL A 149 -2.78 -5.08 -15.79
CA VAL A 149 -3.35 -6.10 -14.90
C VAL A 149 -2.60 -6.14 -13.57
N ALA A 150 -1.27 -6.08 -13.57
CA ALA A 150 -0.49 -6.06 -12.33
C ALA A 150 -0.80 -4.83 -11.47
N HIS A 151 -0.98 -3.65 -12.08
CA HIS A 151 -1.36 -2.43 -11.37
C HIS A 151 -2.77 -2.49 -10.81
N LEU A 152 -3.76 -2.91 -11.61
CA LEU A 152 -5.15 -3.08 -11.14
C LEU A 152 -5.20 -4.08 -9.99
N THR A 153 -4.54 -5.23 -10.13
CA THR A 153 -4.45 -6.25 -9.08
C THR A 153 -3.82 -5.70 -7.79
N GLY A 154 -2.95 -4.69 -7.88
CA GLY A 154 -2.30 -4.03 -6.74
C GLY A 154 -3.10 -2.86 -6.15
N GLY A 155 -4.14 -2.38 -6.83
CA GLY A 155 -5.03 -1.32 -6.35
C GLY A 155 -5.91 -1.80 -5.19
N GLY A 156 -6.11 -0.95 -4.18
CA GLY A 156 -7.22 -1.11 -3.24
C GLY A 156 -7.14 -2.22 -2.16
N VAL A 157 -6.02 -2.95 -1.99
CA VAL A 157 -6.00 -4.12 -1.07
C VAL A 157 -4.88 -4.08 -0.02
N THR A 158 -5.20 -4.59 1.17
CA THR A 158 -4.22 -4.97 2.19
C THR A 158 -3.35 -6.13 1.69
N PHE A 159 -2.07 -5.87 1.40
CA PHE A 159 -1.14 -6.90 0.91
C PHE A 159 -0.97 -8.05 1.92
N ASP A 160 -1.57 -9.20 1.66
CA ASP A 160 -1.24 -10.44 2.38
C ASP A 160 -0.25 -11.30 1.57
N ARG A 161 0.21 -12.41 2.16
CA ARG A 161 1.19 -13.29 1.49
C ARG A 161 0.66 -13.92 0.21
N ALA A 162 -0.64 -14.15 0.07
CA ALA A 162 -1.20 -14.73 -1.14
C ALA A 162 -1.21 -13.68 -2.25
N LYS A 163 -1.65 -12.46 -1.93
CA LYS A 163 -1.69 -11.33 -2.84
C LYS A 163 -0.31 -10.91 -3.33
N THR A 164 0.68 -10.87 -2.44
CA THR A 164 2.08 -10.60 -2.83
C THR A 164 2.60 -11.65 -3.82
N ARG A 165 2.26 -12.94 -3.63
CA ARG A 165 2.67 -14.00 -4.57
C ARG A 165 1.95 -13.91 -5.91
N GLU A 166 0.65 -13.61 -5.89
CA GLU A 166 -0.14 -13.37 -7.10
C GLU A 166 0.51 -12.26 -7.93
N LEU A 167 0.72 -11.09 -7.33
CA LEU A 167 1.35 -9.94 -7.98
C LEU A 167 2.78 -10.25 -8.48
N ALA A 168 3.59 -10.94 -7.66
CA ALA A 168 4.93 -11.34 -8.07
C ALA A 168 4.91 -12.30 -9.27
N ALA A 169 3.88 -13.15 -9.39
CA ALA A 169 3.73 -14.02 -10.55
C ALA A 169 3.40 -13.22 -11.83
N LEU A 170 2.58 -12.16 -11.73
CA LEU A 170 2.26 -11.29 -12.88
C LEU A 170 3.50 -10.53 -13.37
N TRP A 171 4.29 -9.97 -12.45
CA TRP A 171 5.54 -9.31 -12.80
C TRP A 171 6.55 -10.29 -13.38
N ARG A 172 6.65 -11.51 -12.85
CA ARG A 172 7.51 -12.55 -13.43
C ARG A 172 7.09 -12.93 -14.84
N GLU A 173 5.80 -13.08 -15.10
CA GLU A 173 5.26 -13.35 -16.44
C GLU A 173 5.66 -12.25 -17.42
N LEU A 174 5.51 -10.99 -17.03
CA LEU A 174 5.91 -9.84 -17.85
C LEU A 174 7.42 -9.86 -18.12
N ALA A 175 8.21 -10.12 -17.07
CA ALA A 175 9.65 -10.15 -17.16
C ALA A 175 10.16 -11.32 -18.02
N GLU A 176 9.43 -12.45 -18.06
CA GLU A 176 9.71 -13.59 -18.93
C GLU A 176 9.43 -13.27 -20.39
N ARG A 177 8.26 -12.67 -20.69
CA ARG A 177 7.88 -12.26 -22.05
C ARG A 177 8.89 -11.31 -22.69
N CYS A 178 9.44 -10.40 -21.89
CA CYS A 178 10.42 -9.42 -22.37
C CYS A 178 11.86 -9.96 -22.44
N ARG A 179 12.12 -11.18 -21.97
CA ARG A 179 13.50 -11.69 -21.80
C ARG A 179 14.22 -11.80 -23.14
N GLY A 180 15.44 -11.27 -23.18
CA GLY A 180 16.33 -11.40 -24.34
C GLY A 180 15.94 -10.52 -25.54
N SER A 181 14.89 -9.70 -25.41
CA SER A 181 14.52 -8.76 -26.45
C SER A 181 15.57 -7.66 -26.61
N ALA A 182 15.87 -7.31 -27.86
CA ALA A 182 16.67 -6.14 -28.22
C ALA A 182 15.81 -4.87 -28.39
N ASP A 183 14.48 -5.03 -28.35
CA ASP A 183 13.54 -3.93 -28.49
C ASP A 183 13.59 -3.00 -27.27
N PRO A 184 13.79 -1.67 -27.44
CA PRO A 184 13.95 -0.76 -26.31
C PRO A 184 12.77 -0.77 -25.34
N GLU A 185 11.53 -0.73 -25.84
CA GLU A 185 10.33 -0.68 -24.99
C GLU A 185 10.15 -1.98 -24.20
N LEU A 186 10.42 -3.14 -24.81
CA LEU A 186 10.40 -4.41 -24.09
C LEU A 186 11.55 -4.53 -23.07
N ARG A 187 12.72 -3.94 -23.34
CA ARG A 187 13.82 -3.85 -22.35
C ARG A 187 13.41 -3.01 -21.14
N ASP A 188 12.68 -1.91 -21.36
CA ASP A 188 12.15 -1.07 -20.27
C ASP A 188 11.16 -1.87 -19.42
N TRP A 189 10.22 -2.57 -20.06
CA TRP A 189 9.29 -3.46 -19.37
C TRP A 189 10.00 -4.57 -18.60
N ARG A 190 11.09 -5.14 -19.13
CA ARG A 190 11.91 -6.15 -18.46
C ARG A 190 12.51 -5.59 -17.17
N ALA A 191 13.19 -4.44 -17.23
CA ALA A 191 13.80 -3.83 -16.05
C ALA A 191 12.74 -3.48 -14.99
N HIS A 192 11.62 -2.90 -15.42
CA HIS A 192 10.49 -2.56 -14.56
C HIS A 192 9.88 -3.79 -13.87
N ALA A 193 9.65 -4.86 -14.63
CA ALA A 193 9.05 -6.09 -14.11
C ALA A 193 9.94 -6.80 -13.09
N VAL A 194 11.24 -6.96 -13.37
CA VAL A 194 12.20 -7.55 -12.43
C VAL A 194 12.31 -6.70 -11.16
N GLY A 195 12.33 -5.37 -11.33
CA GLY A 195 12.41 -4.42 -10.23
C GLY A 195 11.21 -4.51 -9.29
N ASN A 196 9.99 -4.47 -9.83
CA ASN A 196 8.77 -4.61 -9.05
C ASN A 196 8.64 -5.98 -8.38
N GLU A 197 9.05 -7.06 -9.06
CA GLU A 197 9.12 -8.39 -8.43
C GLU A 197 10.08 -8.38 -7.23
N ALA A 198 11.25 -7.74 -7.35
CA ALA A 198 12.21 -7.63 -6.25
C ALA A 198 11.61 -6.88 -5.04
N LEU A 199 10.95 -5.75 -5.28
CA LEU A 199 10.31 -4.96 -4.23
C LEU A 199 9.19 -5.73 -3.51
N LEU A 200 8.38 -6.50 -4.24
CA LEU A 200 7.35 -7.36 -3.64
C LEU A 200 7.96 -8.45 -2.76
N TRP A 201 9.11 -9.01 -3.14
CA TRP A 201 9.80 -10.01 -2.32
C TRP A 201 10.42 -9.43 -1.05
N LEU A 202 10.81 -8.15 -1.04
CA LEU A 202 11.18 -7.46 0.19
C LEU A 202 9.98 -7.37 1.15
N GLN A 203 8.80 -6.99 0.65
CA GLN A 203 7.56 -6.94 1.45
C GLN A 203 7.15 -8.32 2.02
N ALA A 204 7.52 -9.40 1.33
CA ALA A 204 7.30 -10.77 1.76
C ALA A 204 8.42 -11.34 2.66
N ASP A 205 9.37 -10.51 3.10
CA ASP A 205 10.51 -10.93 3.94
C ASP A 205 11.39 -12.01 3.26
N ARG A 206 11.66 -11.81 1.96
CA ARG A 206 12.49 -12.71 1.11
C ARG A 206 13.67 -11.94 0.52
N GLU A 207 14.47 -11.34 1.38
CA GLU A 207 15.57 -10.45 1.02
C GLU A 207 16.57 -11.09 0.04
N ASP A 208 17.01 -12.33 0.29
CA ASP A 208 17.93 -13.03 -0.61
C ASP A 208 17.39 -13.15 -2.04
N HIS A 209 16.07 -13.30 -2.17
CA HIS A 209 15.43 -13.41 -3.47
C HIS A 209 15.38 -12.05 -4.18
N ALA A 210 15.04 -11.00 -3.44
CA ALA A 210 15.06 -9.62 -3.95
C ALA A 210 16.47 -9.21 -4.39
N ARG A 211 17.51 -9.51 -3.59
CA ARG A 211 18.92 -9.25 -3.95
C ARG A 211 19.32 -9.92 -5.26
N ARG A 212 18.90 -11.17 -5.48
CA ARG A 212 19.15 -11.87 -6.76
C ARG A 212 18.47 -11.17 -7.94
N LEU A 213 17.26 -10.65 -7.77
CA LEU A 213 16.54 -9.94 -8.84
C LEU A 213 17.17 -8.57 -9.13
N PHE A 214 17.60 -7.82 -8.12
CA PHE A 214 18.40 -6.60 -8.35
C PHE A 214 19.74 -6.90 -9.06
N ALA A 215 20.40 -8.00 -8.71
CA ALA A 215 21.61 -8.44 -9.42
C ALA A 215 21.34 -8.76 -10.90
N VAL A 216 20.17 -9.32 -11.23
CA VAL A 216 19.74 -9.54 -12.62
C VAL A 216 19.64 -8.21 -13.38
N ILE A 217 19.04 -7.17 -12.80
CA ILE A 217 18.95 -5.84 -13.44
C ILE A 217 20.36 -5.29 -13.72
N THR A 218 21.25 -5.36 -12.72
CA THR A 218 22.62 -4.85 -12.87
C THR A 218 23.41 -5.63 -13.92
N ALA A 219 23.21 -6.94 -14.01
CA ALA A 219 23.88 -7.80 -14.98
C ALA A 219 23.36 -7.61 -16.41
N GLU A 220 22.04 -7.46 -16.59
CA GLU A 220 21.40 -7.34 -17.91
C GLU A 220 21.51 -5.91 -18.49
N PHE A 221 21.48 -4.88 -17.65
CA PHE A 221 21.35 -3.48 -18.08
C PHE A 221 22.48 -2.57 -17.60
N GLY A 222 23.31 -3.01 -16.65
CA GLY A 222 24.32 -2.13 -16.02
C GLY A 222 25.45 -1.67 -16.95
N ALA A 223 25.65 -2.32 -18.09
CA ALA A 223 26.62 -1.93 -19.11
C ALA A 223 26.02 -0.99 -20.18
N ASP A 224 24.71 -0.77 -20.17
CA ASP A 224 24.03 0.11 -21.11
C ASP A 224 24.52 1.56 -20.90
N ARG A 225 24.56 2.33 -22.00
CA ARG A 225 24.94 3.73 -21.93
C ARG A 225 23.83 4.52 -21.23
N PRO A 226 24.14 5.30 -20.17
CA PRO A 226 23.14 6.15 -19.53
C PRO A 226 22.48 7.11 -20.52
N GLY A 227 21.17 7.32 -20.36
CA GLY A 227 20.34 8.20 -21.16
C GLY A 227 19.69 7.55 -22.40
N VAL A 228 19.97 6.26 -22.66
CA VAL A 228 19.30 5.52 -23.76
C VAL A 228 17.87 5.15 -23.39
N SER A 229 17.64 4.76 -22.13
CA SER A 229 16.32 4.57 -21.54
C SER A 229 16.32 5.10 -20.10
N PRO A 230 15.65 6.24 -19.84
CA PRO A 230 15.55 6.79 -18.50
C PRO A 230 14.95 5.81 -17.49
N ASP A 231 13.99 4.98 -17.91
CA ASP A 231 13.33 4.02 -17.04
C ASP A 231 14.27 2.87 -16.64
N VAL A 232 15.06 2.36 -17.57
CA VAL A 232 16.10 1.36 -17.28
C VAL A 232 17.17 1.95 -16.37
N ASP A 233 17.61 3.19 -16.63
CA ASP A 233 18.62 3.87 -15.82
C ASP A 233 18.19 3.97 -14.35
N VAL A 234 16.94 4.37 -14.10
CA VAL A 234 16.35 4.42 -12.75
C VAL A 234 16.43 3.07 -12.06
N TRP A 235 16.05 1.98 -12.75
CA TRP A 235 16.11 0.65 -12.17
C TRP A 235 17.53 0.13 -11.95
N VAL A 236 18.47 0.45 -12.84
CA VAL A 236 19.89 0.14 -12.66
C VAL A 236 20.43 0.85 -11.42
N VAL A 237 20.08 2.12 -11.19
CA VAL A 237 20.52 2.84 -10.00
C VAL A 237 19.93 2.23 -8.73
N ARG A 238 18.62 1.96 -8.70
CA ARG A 238 17.96 1.25 -7.60
C ARG A 238 18.64 -0.08 -7.31
N ALA A 239 18.89 -0.88 -8.33
CA ALA A 239 19.51 -2.20 -8.21
C ALA A 239 20.95 -2.14 -7.67
N ARG A 240 21.74 -1.15 -8.09
CA ARG A 240 23.12 -0.95 -7.60
C ARG A 240 23.17 -0.53 -6.13
N LEU A 241 22.22 0.29 -5.68
CA LEU A 241 22.20 0.82 -4.32
C LEU A 241 21.44 -0.08 -3.34
N ALA A 242 20.56 -0.96 -3.82
CA ALA A 242 19.78 -1.86 -3.00
C ALA A 242 20.62 -2.70 -2.01
N PRO A 243 21.76 -3.32 -2.38
CA PRO A 243 22.59 -4.06 -1.41
C PRO A 243 23.04 -3.21 -0.23
N THR A 244 23.55 -2.00 -0.48
CA THR A 244 24.00 -1.08 0.57
C THR A 244 22.84 -0.63 1.46
N VAL A 245 21.68 -0.32 0.86
CA VAL A 245 20.47 0.06 1.61
C VAL A 245 20.02 -1.08 2.52
N LEU A 246 19.99 -2.31 2.01
CA LEU A 246 19.55 -3.49 2.76
C LEU A 246 20.57 -3.87 3.86
N ASP A 247 21.87 -3.71 3.61
CA ASP A 247 22.91 -3.96 4.62
C ASP A 247 22.82 -2.96 5.79
N ARG A 248 22.42 -1.72 5.52
CA ARG A 248 22.27 -0.66 6.54
C ARG A 248 20.97 -0.74 7.31
N PHE A 249 19.86 -1.01 6.62
CA PHE A 249 18.56 -1.13 7.26
C PHE A 249 18.27 -2.59 7.66
N SER A 250 18.93 -3.03 8.73
CA SER A 250 18.70 -4.33 9.34
C SER A 250 17.85 -4.18 10.60
N VAL A 251 16.57 -4.53 10.48
CA VAL A 251 15.68 -4.71 11.64
C VAL A 251 15.55 -6.21 11.89
N GLY A 252 15.91 -6.63 13.11
CA GLY A 252 15.82 -8.01 13.57
C GLY A 252 14.38 -8.48 13.80
N GLU A 253 14.21 -9.69 14.34
CA GLU A 253 12.89 -10.15 14.75
C GLU A 253 12.35 -9.33 15.94
N ALA A 254 11.02 -9.23 16.05
CA ALA A 254 10.42 -8.54 17.18
C ALA A 254 10.66 -9.32 18.50
N GLU A 255 11.48 -8.74 19.38
CA GLU A 255 11.75 -9.22 20.74
C GLU A 255 10.70 -8.68 21.72
N LEU A 256 9.56 -9.37 21.81
CA LEU A 256 8.41 -8.91 22.59
C LEU A 256 8.61 -9.06 24.11
N LYS A 257 8.48 -7.98 24.89
CA LYS A 257 8.45 -7.99 26.35
C LYS A 257 7.05 -8.36 26.86
N LEU A 258 6.87 -9.63 27.17
CA LEU A 258 5.56 -10.22 27.50
C LEU A 258 5.24 -10.23 29.00
N ASP A 259 6.14 -9.74 29.86
CA ASP A 259 6.03 -9.83 31.32
C ASP A 259 4.68 -9.31 31.84
N TYR A 260 4.19 -8.21 31.28
CA TYR A 260 2.85 -7.68 31.62
C TYR A 260 1.73 -8.67 31.27
N LEU A 261 1.71 -9.23 30.05
CA LEU A 261 0.68 -10.23 29.66
C LEU A 261 0.81 -11.50 30.49
N GLU A 262 2.01 -11.86 30.91
CA GLU A 262 2.23 -12.99 31.81
C GLU A 262 1.69 -12.72 33.22
N ARG A 263 1.90 -11.50 33.75
CA ARG A 263 1.33 -11.05 35.03
C ARG A 263 -0.20 -10.92 34.96
N GLN A 264 -0.74 -10.30 33.91
CA GLN A 264 -2.18 -10.20 33.66
C GLN A 264 -2.82 -11.59 33.56
N ARG A 265 -2.16 -12.53 32.86
CA ARG A 265 -2.61 -13.92 32.77
C ARG A 265 -2.55 -14.65 34.11
N HIS A 266 -1.53 -14.39 34.94
CA HIS A 266 -1.45 -14.94 36.29
C HIS A 266 -2.62 -14.43 37.15
N TRP A 267 -2.95 -13.15 37.01
CA TRP A 267 -4.09 -12.53 37.68
C TRP A 267 -5.45 -13.06 37.18
N ASP A 268 -5.66 -13.17 35.87
CA ASP A 268 -6.87 -13.78 35.28
C ASP A 268 -7.08 -15.22 35.77
N ARG A 269 -5.99 -15.99 35.93
CA ARG A 269 -6.05 -17.34 36.50
C ARG A 269 -6.46 -17.34 37.97
N ARG A 270 -6.08 -16.33 38.77
CA ARG A 270 -6.55 -16.19 40.16
C ARG A 270 -8.04 -15.85 40.21
N ARG A 271 -8.52 -14.93 39.36
CA ARG A 271 -9.95 -14.57 39.27
C ARG A 271 -10.86 -15.71 38.77
N ARG A 272 -10.30 -16.77 38.20
CA ARG A 272 -11.03 -18.02 37.89
C ARG A 272 -11.68 -18.66 39.12
N PHE A 273 -11.18 -18.37 40.32
CA PHE A 273 -11.66 -18.94 41.59
C PHE A 273 -12.62 -18.01 42.36
N THR A 274 -12.95 -16.83 41.82
CA THR A 274 -13.99 -15.94 42.37
C THR A 274 -15.21 -15.92 41.44
N GLY A 275 -16.41 -16.09 42.00
CA GLY A 275 -17.63 -16.48 41.25
C GLY A 275 -18.01 -15.60 40.05
N LEU A 276 -17.74 -14.30 40.10
CA LEU A 276 -17.99 -13.36 39.00
C LEU A 276 -16.91 -13.40 37.90
N GLY A 277 -15.66 -13.76 38.24
CA GLY A 277 -14.54 -13.86 37.30
C GLY A 277 -14.63 -15.08 36.39
N PHE A 278 -15.23 -16.17 36.88
CA PHE A 278 -15.44 -17.40 36.11
C PHE A 278 -16.38 -17.21 34.90
N ALA A 279 -17.45 -16.41 35.05
CA ALA A 279 -18.39 -16.13 33.96
C ALA A 279 -17.79 -15.23 32.87
N ARG A 280 -17.02 -14.20 33.25
CA ARG A 280 -16.31 -13.31 32.32
C ARG A 280 -15.20 -14.06 31.56
N TRP A 281 -14.52 -15.00 32.23
CA TRP A 281 -13.53 -15.89 31.64
C TRP A 281 -14.13 -16.89 30.63
N LEU A 282 -15.33 -17.42 30.89
CA LEU A 282 -16.05 -18.31 29.95
C LEU A 282 -16.51 -17.58 28.68
N LEU A 283 -16.93 -16.32 28.80
CA LEU A 283 -17.40 -15.51 27.67
C LEU A 283 -16.26 -14.95 26.79
N GLY A 284 -15.07 -14.71 27.37
CA GLY A 284 -13.92 -14.11 26.67
C GLY A 284 -13.01 -15.07 25.90
N GLY A 285 -13.23 -16.40 26.00
CA GLY A 285 -12.38 -17.41 25.36
C GLY A 285 -11.08 -17.72 26.12
N ALA A 286 -10.55 -18.93 25.96
CA ALA A 286 -9.41 -19.41 26.75
C ALA A 286 -8.12 -18.57 26.52
N PRO A 287 -7.51 -17.97 27.58
CA PRO A 287 -6.36 -17.06 27.49
C PRO A 287 -5.07 -17.65 26.89
N ARG A 288 -4.99 -18.98 26.75
CA ARG A 288 -3.80 -19.68 26.25
C ARG A 288 -3.54 -19.45 24.76
N ASN A 289 -4.60 -19.36 23.96
CA ASN A 289 -4.48 -19.18 22.52
C ASN A 289 -4.30 -17.70 22.17
N HIS A 290 -4.92 -16.81 22.95
CA HIS A 290 -4.89 -15.37 22.72
C HIS A 290 -3.47 -14.78 22.75
N LEU A 291 -2.67 -15.06 23.80
CA LEU A 291 -1.29 -14.54 23.90
C LEU A 291 -0.40 -15.03 22.74
N ARG A 292 -0.45 -16.33 22.43
CA ARG A 292 0.33 -16.91 21.32
C ARG A 292 -0.09 -16.30 19.98
N GLU A 293 -1.38 -16.08 19.81
CA GLU A 293 -1.93 -15.47 18.62
C GLU A 293 -1.53 -14.00 18.49
N LEU A 294 -1.58 -13.22 19.58
CA LEU A 294 -1.11 -11.83 19.63
C LEU A 294 0.37 -11.73 19.28
N VAL A 295 1.22 -12.53 19.92
CA VAL A 295 2.67 -12.60 19.63
C VAL A 295 2.92 -12.94 18.16
N ARG A 296 2.20 -13.92 17.62
CA ARG A 296 2.30 -14.29 16.20
C ARG A 296 1.89 -13.13 15.30
N ARG A 297 0.75 -12.48 15.56
CA ARG A 297 0.25 -11.34 14.78
C ARG A 297 1.21 -10.15 14.84
N ALA A 298 1.77 -9.85 16.01
CA ALA A 298 2.74 -8.77 16.19
C ALA A 298 4.03 -9.04 15.42
N ARG A 299 4.59 -10.25 15.50
CA ARG A 299 5.76 -10.66 14.70
C ARG A 299 5.48 -10.65 13.20
N ASP A 300 4.32 -11.14 12.78
CA ASP A 300 3.91 -11.10 11.37
C ASP A 300 3.78 -9.64 10.87
N ARG A 301 3.19 -8.75 11.68
CA ARG A 301 3.08 -7.32 11.38
C ARG A 301 4.45 -6.63 11.36
N HIS A 302 5.33 -6.95 12.32
CA HIS A 302 6.71 -6.45 12.36
C HIS A 302 7.44 -6.78 11.05
N ARG A 303 7.49 -8.07 10.68
CA ARG A 303 8.20 -8.53 9.48
C ARG A 303 7.65 -7.91 8.20
N LYS A 304 6.32 -7.85 8.07
CA LYS A 304 5.67 -7.17 6.94
C LYS A 304 6.05 -5.69 6.89
N SER A 305 6.07 -5.01 8.04
CA SER A 305 6.43 -3.60 8.14
C SER A 305 7.89 -3.35 7.81
N ALA A 306 8.80 -4.17 8.32
CA ALA A 306 10.23 -4.10 8.01
C ALA A 306 10.48 -4.33 6.51
N GLY A 307 9.83 -5.34 5.92
CA GLY A 307 9.86 -5.61 4.48
C GLY A 307 9.33 -4.44 3.63
N GLN A 308 8.25 -3.79 4.09
CA GLN A 308 7.69 -2.61 3.44
C GLN A 308 8.65 -1.42 3.46
N VAL A 309 9.27 -1.14 4.60
CA VAL A 309 10.26 -0.06 4.73
C VAL A 309 11.48 -0.34 3.85
N ARG A 310 12.01 -1.57 3.85
CA ARG A 310 13.09 -1.99 2.93
C ARG A 310 12.71 -1.75 1.47
N ALA A 311 11.49 -2.11 1.07
CA ALA A 311 11.00 -1.89 -0.29
C ALA A 311 10.95 -0.40 -0.63
N TRP A 312 10.43 0.46 0.27
CA TRP A 312 10.42 1.91 0.06
C TRP A 312 11.82 2.49 -0.07
N LEU A 313 12.73 2.12 0.82
CA LEU A 313 14.12 2.57 0.77
C LEU A 313 14.81 2.15 -0.52
N CYS A 314 14.63 0.91 -0.99
CA CYS A 314 15.20 0.45 -2.26
C CYS A 314 14.54 1.11 -3.49
N ALA A 315 13.27 1.47 -3.41
CA ALA A 315 12.57 2.19 -4.47
C ALA A 315 12.90 3.69 -4.50
N GLY A 316 13.43 4.22 -3.39
CA GLY A 316 13.52 5.66 -3.13
C GLY A 316 12.15 6.30 -2.92
N GLU A 317 11.17 5.56 -2.39
CA GLU A 317 9.85 6.11 -2.06
C GLU A 317 9.95 6.94 -0.78
N PRO A 318 9.48 8.21 -0.78
CA PRO A 318 9.57 9.03 0.42
C PRO A 318 8.50 8.65 1.42
N PHE A 319 8.82 8.76 2.70
CA PHE A 319 7.93 8.37 3.79
C PHE A 319 8.01 9.29 4.99
N VAL A 320 6.96 9.26 5.80
CA VAL A 320 6.87 9.97 7.08
C VAL A 320 7.24 9.02 8.21
N LEU A 321 8.11 9.45 9.11
CA LEU A 321 8.35 8.80 10.39
C LEU A 321 7.52 9.47 11.47
N LEU A 322 6.65 8.70 12.14
CA LEU A 322 5.92 9.16 13.31
C LEU A 322 6.57 8.59 14.58
N LEU A 323 7.21 9.49 15.33
CA LEU A 323 7.80 9.22 16.65
C LEU A 323 6.75 9.52 17.73
N ARG A 324 6.62 8.63 18.70
CA ARG A 324 5.61 8.70 19.77
C ARG A 324 6.22 8.57 21.15
N ASN A 325 7.34 9.27 21.39
CA ASN A 325 8.02 9.29 22.69
C ASN A 325 8.19 7.87 23.25
N PHE A 326 9.10 7.12 22.64
CA PHE A 326 9.26 5.69 22.83
C PHE A 326 9.31 5.28 24.31
N ASP A 327 10.12 5.96 25.13
CA ASP A 327 10.29 5.66 26.57
C ASP A 327 9.04 5.89 27.44
N LEU A 328 8.13 6.78 27.05
CA LEU A 328 6.90 7.05 27.82
C LEU A 328 6.00 5.82 27.85
N THR A 329 6.07 4.99 26.81
CA THR A 329 5.30 3.75 26.71
C THR A 329 5.77 2.67 27.69
N GLU A 330 6.92 2.86 28.34
CA GLU A 330 7.50 1.94 29.32
C GLU A 330 7.14 2.27 30.77
N ARG A 331 6.68 3.50 31.07
CA ARG A 331 6.41 3.92 32.45
C ARG A 331 5.00 3.55 32.89
N SER A 332 4.85 2.34 33.41
CA SER A 332 3.73 2.01 34.29
C SER A 332 3.95 2.60 35.68
N GLY A 333 3.30 3.73 35.96
CA GLY A 333 3.29 4.37 37.28
C GLY A 333 1.93 4.24 37.95
N ILE A 334 1.93 3.90 39.25
CA ILE A 334 0.75 3.81 40.11
C ILE A 334 0.15 5.22 40.29
N ALA A 335 -1.04 5.45 39.75
CA ALA A 335 -1.91 6.53 40.20
C ALA A 335 -2.46 6.18 41.59
N ARG A 336 -2.01 6.87 42.63
CA ARG A 336 -2.70 6.85 43.92
C ARG A 336 -4.00 7.65 43.82
N ASP A 337 -4.99 7.15 44.56
CA ASP A 337 -6.24 7.79 45.00
C ASP A 337 -7.52 7.39 44.25
N GLY A 338 -8.04 6.19 44.55
CA GLY A 338 -9.39 5.76 44.20
C GLY A 338 -9.92 4.71 45.19
N TRP A 339 -11.11 4.95 45.76
CA TRP A 339 -11.65 4.30 46.97
C TRP A 339 -12.19 2.86 46.79
N TRP A 340 -11.73 2.14 45.76
CA TRP A 340 -12.09 0.73 45.53
C TRP A 340 -10.87 -0.02 44.95
N GLN A 341 -9.86 -0.30 45.77
CA GLN A 341 -8.72 -1.14 45.37
C GLN A 341 -8.90 -2.58 45.84
N ASP A 342 -8.69 -3.52 44.92
CA ASP A 342 -8.29 -4.89 45.24
C ASP A 342 -6.76 -4.84 45.44
N PRO A 343 -6.22 -5.04 46.66
CA PRO A 343 -4.79 -4.93 46.94
C PRO A 343 -3.91 -5.96 46.20
N GLU A 344 -4.52 -6.89 45.46
CA GLU A 344 -3.84 -7.83 44.55
C GLU A 344 -3.98 -7.49 43.05
N ASP A 345 -4.55 -6.33 42.69
CA ASP A 345 -4.56 -5.83 41.31
C ASP A 345 -3.13 -5.54 40.85
N PRO A 346 -2.62 -6.09 39.73
CA PRO A 346 -1.32 -5.70 39.20
C PRO A 346 -1.37 -4.21 38.86
N ALA A 347 -0.86 -3.39 39.77
CA ALA A 347 -0.81 -1.93 39.70
C ALA A 347 0.15 -1.38 38.60
N ASP A 348 0.44 -2.19 37.59
CA ASP A 348 1.28 -1.86 36.44
C ASP A 348 0.38 -1.45 35.28
N HIS A 349 -0.22 -0.27 35.35
CA HIS A 349 -0.97 0.22 34.19
C HIS A 349 0.00 0.82 33.17
N VAL A 350 0.03 0.30 31.94
CA VAL A 350 0.86 0.85 30.86
C VAL A 350 0.34 2.23 30.47
N GLN A 351 1.19 3.27 30.54
CA GLN A 351 0.87 4.59 30.03
C GLN A 351 1.00 4.58 28.51
N VAL A 352 -0.13 4.65 27.80
CA VAL A 352 -0.14 4.81 26.35
C VAL A 352 -0.48 6.25 26.02
N ILE A 353 0.30 6.88 25.13
CA ILE A 353 -0.06 8.19 24.58
C ILE A 353 -1.34 8.01 23.77
N ASN A 354 -2.43 8.58 24.27
CA ASN A 354 -3.71 8.53 23.60
C ASN A 354 -3.73 9.52 22.42
N LEU A 355 -3.65 9.00 21.19
CA LEU A 355 -3.76 9.80 19.97
C LEU A 355 -5.22 10.15 19.62
N SER A 356 -6.17 10.04 20.55
CA SER A 356 -7.59 10.29 20.28
C SER A 356 -7.84 11.68 19.69
N ARG A 357 -7.13 12.70 20.18
CA ARG A 357 -7.08 14.04 19.58
C ARG A 357 -6.10 13.99 18.41
N GLY A 358 -6.60 14.04 17.17
CA GLY A 358 -5.79 13.95 15.94
C GLY A 358 -5.70 12.57 15.28
N GLY A 359 -6.18 11.50 15.93
CA GLY A 359 -6.10 10.13 15.42
C GLY A 359 -6.85 9.92 14.10
N ARG A 360 -7.99 10.61 13.90
CA ARG A 360 -8.70 10.63 12.61
C ARG A 360 -7.81 11.16 11.50
N VAL A 361 -7.12 12.26 11.76
CA VAL A 361 -6.34 12.97 10.74
C VAL A 361 -5.02 12.26 10.46
N LEU A 362 -4.40 11.63 11.48
CA LEU A 362 -3.33 10.67 11.26
C LEU A 362 -3.80 9.44 10.46
N GLY A 363 -5.06 9.02 10.65
CA GLY A 363 -5.75 8.02 9.81
C GLY A 363 -5.82 8.42 8.35
N GLU A 364 -6.29 9.63 8.08
CA GLU A 364 -6.37 10.21 6.73
C GLU A 364 -4.97 10.35 6.10
N LEU A 365 -3.98 10.82 6.88
CA LEU A 365 -2.58 10.90 6.44
C LEU A 365 -2.03 9.52 6.08
N ALA A 366 -2.20 8.52 6.95
CA ALA A 366 -1.70 7.17 6.74
C ALA A 366 -2.36 6.45 5.55
N ALA A 367 -3.57 6.87 5.16
CA ALA A 367 -4.22 6.42 3.95
C ALA A 367 -3.66 7.11 2.68
N ALA A 368 -3.13 8.32 2.82
CA ALA A 368 -2.59 9.12 1.72
C ALA A 368 -1.09 8.90 1.46
N VAL A 369 -0.30 8.60 2.49
CA VAL A 369 1.16 8.54 2.39
C VAL A 369 1.79 7.35 3.11
N PRO A 370 2.98 6.89 2.67
CA PRO A 370 3.81 5.97 3.43
C PRO A 370 4.12 6.54 4.83
N LEU A 371 3.57 5.92 5.88
CA LEU A 371 3.75 6.33 7.27
C LEU A 371 4.29 5.17 8.10
N VAL A 372 5.46 5.38 8.72
CA VAL A 372 6.14 4.42 9.60
C VAL A 372 5.95 4.85 11.04
N VAL A 373 5.47 3.94 11.88
CA VAL A 373 5.49 4.11 13.34
C VAL A 373 6.44 3.11 13.97
N VAL A 374 7.26 3.60 14.88
CA VAL A 374 8.03 2.76 15.82
C VAL A 374 7.24 2.57 17.11
N ALA A 375 7.33 1.36 17.63
CA ALA A 375 6.51 0.87 18.72
C ALA A 375 7.38 0.10 19.70
N SER A 376 7.09 0.28 20.99
CA SER A 376 7.73 -0.52 22.02
C SER A 376 7.26 -1.97 21.93
N THR A 377 8.10 -2.87 22.42
CA THR A 377 7.82 -4.30 22.49
C THR A 377 6.97 -4.70 23.69
N THR A 378 6.57 -3.73 24.51
CA THR A 378 5.73 -3.92 25.69
C THR A 378 4.28 -4.25 25.33
N ALA A 379 3.64 -5.05 26.17
CA ALA A 379 2.31 -5.59 25.94
C ALA A 379 1.18 -4.58 25.71
N GLY A 380 1.21 -3.42 26.38
CA GLY A 380 0.17 -2.39 26.21
C GLY A 380 0.14 -1.84 24.78
N GLU A 381 1.27 -1.90 24.08
CA GLU A 381 1.41 -1.56 22.67
C GLU A 381 1.01 -2.73 21.73
N LEU A 382 0.98 -3.97 22.24
CA LEU A 382 0.57 -5.18 21.51
C LEU A 382 -0.95 -5.37 21.48
N GLU A 383 -1.73 -4.60 22.24
CA GLU A 383 -3.19 -4.59 22.13
C GLU A 383 -3.59 -4.04 20.75
N LEU A 384 -3.71 -4.96 19.81
CA LEU A 384 -4.19 -4.77 18.44
C LEU A 384 -5.69 -4.40 18.38
N GLY A 385 -6.22 -3.78 19.42
CA GLY A 385 -7.65 -3.53 19.63
C GLY A 385 -8.11 -2.19 19.03
N PRO A 386 -9.07 -2.19 18.08
CA PRO A 386 -9.82 -0.99 17.73
C PRO A 386 -10.74 -0.50 18.87
N ASP A 387 -10.90 -1.29 19.93
CA ASP A 387 -11.90 -1.10 21.01
C ASP A 387 -11.68 0.17 21.86
N PHE A 388 -10.53 0.85 21.73
CA PHE A 388 -10.24 2.11 22.42
C PHE A 388 -10.10 3.32 21.49
N GLY A 389 -10.46 3.20 20.20
CA GLY A 389 -10.40 4.32 19.25
C GLY A 389 -8.98 4.86 18.98
N GLN A 390 -7.95 4.04 19.25
CA GLN A 390 -6.56 4.42 19.01
C GLN A 390 -6.19 4.29 17.53
N PHE A 391 -5.47 5.29 17.01
CA PHE A 391 -4.90 5.24 15.68
C PHE A 391 -3.92 4.06 15.53
N THR A 392 -4.12 3.23 14.50
CA THR A 392 -3.21 2.11 14.17
C THR A 392 -2.56 2.35 12.81
N ALA A 393 -1.28 2.72 12.82
CA ALA A 393 -0.54 2.95 11.58
C ALA A 393 -0.40 1.66 10.74
N PRO A 394 -0.55 1.72 9.40
CA PRO A 394 -0.42 0.57 8.52
C PRO A 394 0.92 -0.16 8.65
N VAL A 395 2.02 0.59 8.80
CA VAL A 395 3.39 0.09 9.00
C VAL A 395 3.83 0.37 10.43
N ARG A 396 4.15 -0.69 11.17
CA ARG A 396 4.53 -0.63 12.58
C ARG A 396 5.73 -1.53 12.88
N LEU A 397 6.83 -0.92 13.32
CA LEU A 397 8.06 -1.60 13.71
C LEU A 397 8.11 -1.73 15.23
N TYR A 398 8.05 -2.97 15.72
CA TYR A 398 8.24 -3.29 17.13
C TYR A 398 9.73 -3.42 17.44
N LEU A 399 10.30 -2.52 18.24
CA LEU A 399 11.73 -2.45 18.52
C LEU A 399 12.04 -2.82 19.98
N PRO A 400 13.15 -3.54 20.24
CA PRO A 400 13.59 -3.85 21.60
C PRO A 400 14.13 -2.60 22.30
N ASP A 401 13.87 -2.48 23.61
CA ASP A 401 14.22 -1.30 24.41
C ASP A 401 15.76 -1.08 24.49
N GLU A 402 16.56 -2.12 24.25
CA GLU A 402 18.01 -2.05 24.33
C GLU A 402 18.65 -1.48 23.05
N THR A 403 18.01 -1.65 21.89
CA THR A 403 18.59 -1.26 20.58
C THR A 403 17.65 -0.43 19.69
N TRP A 404 16.49 -0.01 20.22
CA TRP A 404 15.51 0.76 19.45
C TRP A 404 16.10 2.02 18.81
N PHE A 405 16.98 2.70 19.56
CA PHE A 405 17.50 4.00 19.16
C PHE A 405 18.39 3.92 17.93
N ASP A 406 19.08 2.79 17.70
CA ASP A 406 19.90 2.61 16.49
C ASP A 406 19.00 2.55 15.25
N THR A 407 17.86 1.86 15.36
CA THR A 407 16.87 1.79 14.29
C THR A 407 16.17 3.13 14.11
N VAL A 408 15.78 3.80 15.20
CA VAL A 408 15.13 5.13 15.13
C VAL A 408 16.08 6.18 14.55
N SER A 409 17.35 6.20 14.95
CA SER A 409 18.35 7.11 14.38
C SER A 409 18.52 6.87 12.87
N THR A 410 18.56 5.60 12.46
CA THR A 410 18.58 5.24 11.03
C THR A 410 17.33 5.78 10.32
N LEU A 411 16.13 5.58 10.90
CA LEU A 411 14.88 6.08 10.35
C LEU A 411 14.82 7.61 10.29
N ILE A 412 15.32 8.32 11.31
CA ILE A 412 15.44 9.78 11.32
C ILE A 412 16.36 10.26 10.19
N ALA A 413 17.46 9.56 9.95
CA ALA A 413 18.40 9.90 8.89
C ALA A 413 17.81 9.68 7.49
N VAL A 414 16.85 8.77 7.33
CA VAL A 414 16.34 8.36 6.01
C VAL A 414 14.91 8.80 5.67
N ALA A 415 14.09 9.17 6.66
CA ALA A 415 12.74 9.66 6.43
C ALA A 415 12.75 11.03 5.73
N ASP A 416 11.76 11.35 4.91
CA ASP A 416 11.67 12.66 4.24
C ASP A 416 10.97 13.70 5.11
N GLN A 417 10.04 13.26 5.96
CA GLN A 417 9.35 14.09 6.94
C GLN A 417 9.27 13.36 8.28
N VAL A 418 9.33 14.11 9.38
CA VAL A 418 9.22 13.53 10.73
C VAL A 418 8.08 14.21 11.48
N ILE A 419 7.21 13.41 12.09
CA ILE A 419 6.20 13.90 13.03
C ILE A 419 6.60 13.39 14.40
N VAL A 420 6.78 14.29 15.35
CA VAL A 420 7.07 13.96 16.75
C VAL A 420 5.82 14.24 17.57
N TRP A 421 5.14 13.19 18.04
CA TRP A 421 4.04 13.32 18.97
C TRP A 421 4.57 13.33 20.40
N ALA A 422 4.63 14.52 20.99
CA ALA A 422 5.28 14.79 22.25
C ALA A 422 4.27 15.08 23.38
N ALA A 423 4.26 14.24 24.40
CA ALA A 423 3.41 14.42 25.58
C ALA A 423 4.15 15.05 26.79
N GLU A 424 5.30 14.51 27.16
CA GLU A 424 6.22 15.06 28.17
C GLU A 424 7.67 14.81 27.73
N LEU A 425 8.63 15.60 28.20
CA LEU A 425 10.03 15.40 27.89
C LEU A 425 10.60 14.22 28.71
N SER A 426 10.58 13.04 28.10
CA SER A 426 11.24 11.84 28.62
C SER A 426 12.72 11.80 28.15
N PRO A 427 13.58 10.97 28.77
CA PRO A 427 14.93 10.74 28.26
C PRO A 427 14.96 10.27 26.80
N GLY A 428 14.07 9.36 26.40
CA GLY A 428 13.94 8.87 25.03
C GLY A 428 13.53 9.97 24.06
N LEU A 429 12.53 10.79 24.40
CA LEU A 429 12.15 11.93 23.57
C LEU A 429 13.27 12.97 23.46
N ALA A 430 14.00 13.24 24.55
CA ALA A 430 15.17 14.11 24.50
C ALA A 430 16.22 13.58 23.52
N ARG A 431 16.50 12.27 23.55
CA ARG A 431 17.41 11.63 22.59
C ARG A 431 16.89 11.71 21.15
N GLU A 432 15.58 11.55 20.92
CA GLU A 432 14.96 11.70 19.60
C GLU A 432 15.12 13.15 19.08
N LEU A 433 14.83 14.15 19.91
CA LEU A 433 14.98 15.58 19.56
C LEU A 433 16.44 15.98 19.31
N ASP A 434 17.37 15.45 20.12
CA ASP A 434 18.81 15.66 19.95
C ASP A 434 19.30 15.04 18.63
N ALA A 435 18.83 13.83 18.28
CA ALA A 435 19.15 13.19 17.00
C ALA A 435 18.60 13.99 15.81
N LEU A 436 17.36 14.47 15.89
CA LEU A 436 16.77 15.34 14.86
C LEU A 436 17.58 16.62 14.68
N THR A 437 18.07 17.21 15.76
CA THR A 437 18.92 18.40 15.73
C THR A 437 20.29 18.10 15.13
N ALA A 438 20.93 17.00 15.54
CA ALA A 438 22.24 16.59 15.05
C ALA A 438 22.22 16.25 13.54
N GLU A 439 21.13 15.67 13.05
CA GLU A 439 20.91 15.37 11.63
C GLU A 439 20.43 16.58 10.82
N GLY A 440 20.25 17.74 11.46
CA GLY A 440 19.77 18.97 10.81
C GLY A 440 18.35 18.85 10.26
N ARG A 441 17.48 18.07 10.92
CA ARG A 441 16.12 17.74 10.48
C ARG A 441 15.03 18.62 11.09
N THR A 442 15.40 19.70 11.78
CA THR A 442 14.45 20.54 12.52
C THR A 442 13.37 21.15 11.63
N ASP A 443 13.71 21.57 10.40
CA ASP A 443 12.77 22.18 9.46
C ASP A 443 11.79 21.16 8.85
N ASP A 444 12.22 19.91 8.69
CA ASP A 444 11.39 18.81 8.16
C ASP A 444 10.56 18.11 9.25
N THR A 445 10.60 18.64 10.48
CA THR A 445 9.98 18.03 11.65
C THR A 445 8.77 18.83 12.12
N LEU A 446 7.62 18.17 12.16
CA LEU A 446 6.42 18.68 12.83
C LEU A 446 6.36 18.12 14.26
N VAL A 447 6.52 18.97 15.26
CA VAL A 447 6.32 18.60 16.67
C VAL A 447 4.88 18.88 17.08
N VAL A 448 4.20 17.85 17.56
CA VAL A 448 2.81 17.90 18.01
C VAL A 448 2.78 17.72 19.51
N LEU A 449 2.35 18.76 20.22
CA LEU A 449 2.19 18.76 21.67
C LEU A 449 0.84 18.15 22.04
N ASP A 450 0.86 17.06 22.78
CA ASP A 450 -0.35 16.49 23.36
C ASP A 450 -0.90 17.44 24.44
N ALA A 451 -2.22 17.57 24.52
CA ALA A 451 -2.84 18.56 25.40
C ALA A 451 -2.49 18.28 26.87
N SER A 452 -2.16 19.36 27.60
CA SER A 452 -1.98 19.37 29.06
C SER A 452 -3.19 18.74 29.77
N LEU A 453 -2.93 18.08 30.91
CA LEU A 453 -3.82 17.39 31.88
C LEU A 453 -5.03 18.20 32.42
N SER A 454 -5.44 19.27 31.75
CA SER A 454 -6.55 20.16 32.15
C SER A 454 -7.93 19.64 31.75
N ASP A 455 -8.00 18.49 31.07
CA ASP A 455 -9.24 17.95 30.51
C ASP A 455 -9.98 17.10 31.55
N PRO A 456 -11.22 17.44 31.94
CA PRO A 456 -11.94 16.79 33.05
C PRO A 456 -12.66 15.52 32.58
N VAL A 457 -12.00 14.65 31.81
CA VAL A 457 -12.59 13.36 31.41
C VAL A 457 -12.32 12.31 32.48
N PRO A 458 -13.36 11.74 33.13
CA PRO A 458 -13.23 10.77 34.22
C PRO A 458 -12.96 9.35 33.68
N GLY A 459 -11.90 9.21 32.88
CA GLY A 459 -11.53 7.95 32.25
C GLY A 459 -10.16 7.48 32.70
N ALA A 460 -9.99 7.12 33.97
CA ALA A 460 -8.83 6.37 34.51
C ALA A 460 -7.48 6.63 33.81
N VAL A 461 -7.09 7.90 33.66
CA VAL A 461 -5.77 8.26 33.15
C VAL A 461 -4.85 8.29 34.36
N LEU A 462 -3.86 7.40 34.39
CA LEU A 462 -2.84 7.48 35.43
C LEU A 462 -2.14 8.84 35.30
N PRO A 463 -1.75 9.50 36.41
CA PRO A 463 -0.94 10.68 36.33
C PRO A 463 0.35 10.31 35.60
N ARG A 464 0.68 11.09 34.57
CA ARG A 464 1.99 11.05 33.92
C ARG A 464 3.00 11.45 34.99
N THR A 465 3.79 10.49 35.49
CA THR A 465 4.75 10.73 36.57
C THR A 465 6.16 10.53 36.04
N GLY A 466 6.85 11.63 35.75
CA GLY A 466 8.31 11.64 35.68
C GLY A 466 8.97 12.33 34.47
N GLY A 467 8.23 12.98 33.57
CA GLY A 467 8.78 13.85 32.53
C GLY A 467 8.48 15.33 32.78
N GLU A 468 9.25 16.23 32.15
CA GLU A 468 8.98 17.68 32.18
C GLU A 468 7.81 18.02 31.23
N PRO A 469 6.80 18.82 31.66
CA PRO A 469 5.72 19.22 30.78
C PRO A 469 6.23 20.01 29.57
N LEU A 470 5.89 19.57 28.37
CA LEU A 470 6.26 20.27 27.15
C LEU A 470 5.25 21.37 26.82
N THR A 471 5.76 22.57 26.60
CA THR A 471 5.00 23.72 26.05
C THR A 471 5.70 24.20 24.79
N ARG A 472 5.04 25.03 23.97
CA ARG A 472 5.65 25.55 22.74
C ARG A 472 6.94 26.34 22.98
N GLU A 473 7.08 26.94 24.16
CA GLU A 473 8.23 27.76 24.56
C GLU A 473 9.33 26.94 25.25
N HIS A 474 9.16 25.62 25.36
CA HIS A 474 10.10 24.76 26.06
C HIS A 474 11.50 24.79 25.39
N PRO A 475 12.61 24.95 26.14
CA PRO A 475 13.94 25.10 25.55
C PRO A 475 14.36 23.95 24.61
N ALA A 476 13.98 22.72 24.94
CA ALA A 476 14.22 21.54 24.09
C ALA A 476 13.56 21.62 22.70
N LEU A 477 12.56 22.48 22.52
CA LEU A 477 11.84 22.68 21.26
C LEU A 477 12.27 23.94 20.52
N ALA A 478 13.20 24.73 21.08
CA ALA A 478 13.60 26.02 20.51
C ALA A 478 14.19 25.93 19.09
N ALA A 479 14.79 24.79 18.75
CA ALA A 479 15.35 24.53 17.43
C ALA A 479 14.29 24.18 16.37
N PHE A 480 13.05 23.86 16.77
CA PHE A 480 12.00 23.36 15.89
C PHE A 480 11.04 24.49 15.50
N PRO A 481 10.99 24.90 14.22
CA PRO A 481 10.13 25.99 13.78
C PRO A 481 8.64 25.61 13.68
N HIS A 482 8.32 24.31 13.75
CA HIS A 482 6.98 23.78 13.51
C HIS A 482 6.47 23.00 14.74
N VAL A 483 6.06 23.75 15.76
CA VAL A 483 5.47 23.20 16.98
C VAL A 483 3.99 23.59 17.05
N VAL A 484 3.12 22.59 17.10
CA VAL A 484 1.66 22.76 17.16
C VAL A 484 1.08 21.95 18.31
N ALA A 485 -0.12 22.31 18.77
CA ALA A 485 -0.89 21.52 19.70
C ALA A 485 -1.76 20.51 18.94
N ALA A 486 -2.10 19.38 19.58
CA ALA A 486 -2.85 18.30 18.94
C ALA A 486 -4.25 18.71 18.44
N ASP A 487 -4.89 19.70 19.08
CA ASP A 487 -6.19 20.26 18.68
C ASP A 487 -6.13 21.06 17.37
N GLU A 488 -4.99 21.65 17.03
CA GLU A 488 -4.78 22.31 15.73
C GLU A 488 -4.71 21.32 14.55
N LEU A 489 -4.52 20.03 14.83
CA LEU A 489 -4.53 18.98 13.82
C LEU A 489 -5.92 18.42 13.54
N ASP A 490 -6.88 18.59 14.45
CA ASP A 490 -8.22 17.97 14.36
C ASP A 490 -9.18 18.67 13.39
N VAL A 491 -8.65 19.57 12.55
CA VAL A 491 -9.39 20.31 11.53
C VAL A 491 -9.05 19.73 10.14
N PRO A 492 -10.05 19.35 9.31
CA PRO A 492 -9.80 18.90 7.95
C PRO A 492 -8.97 19.90 7.15
N GLY A 493 -7.91 19.44 6.48
CA GLY A 493 -7.01 20.29 5.71
C GLY A 493 -6.11 21.18 6.59
N SER A 494 -5.75 20.72 7.79
CA SER A 494 -4.91 21.49 8.71
C SER A 494 -3.61 21.96 8.03
N PRO A 495 -3.27 23.27 8.09
CA PRO A 495 -2.05 23.80 7.49
C PRO A 495 -0.76 23.07 7.89
N PRO A 496 -0.60 22.59 9.15
CA PRO A 496 0.58 21.81 9.53
C PRO A 496 0.74 20.51 8.73
N LEU A 497 -0.36 19.79 8.45
CA LEU A 497 -0.30 18.56 7.68
C LEU A 497 -0.17 18.80 6.18
N ALA A 498 -0.78 19.88 5.67
CA ALA A 498 -0.57 20.30 4.29
C ALA A 498 0.93 20.48 4.01
N ARG A 499 1.70 21.06 4.95
CA ARG A 499 3.16 21.18 4.82
C ARG A 499 3.88 19.83 4.78
N VAL A 500 3.47 18.86 5.59
CA VAL A 500 4.06 17.51 5.57
C VAL A 500 3.82 16.87 4.20
N LEU A 501 2.60 17.03 3.65
CA LEU A 501 2.25 16.54 2.32
C LEU A 501 3.05 17.26 1.22
N ASP A 502 3.15 18.59 1.29
CA ASP A 502 3.94 19.40 0.37
C ASP A 502 5.43 19.01 0.39
N GLY A 503 5.98 18.75 1.58
CA GLY A 503 7.36 18.28 1.78
C GLY A 503 7.60 16.92 1.14
N LEU A 504 6.66 15.97 1.29
CA LEU A 504 6.71 14.68 0.61
C LEU A 504 6.60 14.83 -0.92
N ASP A 505 5.71 15.67 -1.41
CA ASP A 505 5.57 15.90 -2.85
C ASP A 505 6.80 16.59 -3.44
N ALA A 506 7.44 17.50 -2.69
CA ALA A 506 8.73 18.06 -3.05
C ALA A 506 9.81 16.97 -3.10
N ALA A 507 9.85 16.05 -2.11
CA ALA A 507 10.77 14.92 -2.11
C ALA A 507 10.55 13.98 -3.31
N ARG A 508 9.30 13.70 -3.70
CA ARG A 508 8.97 12.89 -4.89
C ARG A 508 9.49 13.48 -6.19
N ARG A 509 9.61 14.81 -6.28
CA ARG A 509 10.16 15.52 -7.45
C ARG A 509 11.69 15.45 -7.52
N VAL A 510 12.37 15.09 -6.43
CA VAL A 510 13.83 14.91 -6.42
C VAL A 510 14.19 13.61 -7.16
N PRO A 511 15.16 13.63 -8.09
CA PRO A 511 15.60 12.43 -8.80
C PRO A 511 15.95 11.30 -7.83
N VAL A 512 15.52 10.08 -8.17
CA VAL A 512 15.68 8.90 -7.32
C VAL A 512 17.15 8.62 -7.01
N GLU A 513 18.06 8.90 -7.94
CA GLU A 513 19.49 8.70 -7.74
C GLU A 513 20.02 9.61 -6.63
N GLN A 514 19.55 10.86 -6.58
CA GLN A 514 19.95 11.79 -5.53
C GLN A 514 19.40 11.38 -4.17
N ARG A 515 18.16 10.89 -4.12
CA ARG A 515 17.54 10.40 -2.87
C ARG A 515 18.28 9.17 -2.35
N LEU A 516 18.47 8.16 -3.19
CA LEU A 516 19.21 6.97 -2.81
C LEU A 516 20.67 7.27 -2.47
N ALA A 517 21.32 8.23 -3.15
CA ALA A 517 22.66 8.66 -2.80
C ALA A 517 22.74 9.23 -1.37
N ARG A 518 21.75 10.04 -0.95
CA ARG A 518 21.66 10.54 0.45
C ARG A 518 21.54 9.38 1.44
N LEU A 519 20.71 8.38 1.14
CA LEU A 519 20.56 7.17 1.96
C LEU A 519 21.86 6.37 2.08
N THR A 520 22.72 6.41 1.04
CA THR A 520 24.03 5.75 1.04
C THR A 520 25.19 6.61 1.58
N ALA A 521 25.00 7.92 1.74
CA ALA A 521 26.05 8.83 2.21
C ALA A 521 26.06 9.02 3.72
N ARG A 522 24.89 8.91 4.36
CA ARG A 522 24.69 8.92 5.83
C ARG A 522 24.94 7.54 6.39
#